data_AF-A0AB74JWE4-F1
#
_entry.id   AF-A0AB74JWE4-F1
#
_cell.length_a   1.000
_cell.length_b   1.000
_cell.length_c   1.000
_cell.angle_alpha   90.00
_cell.angle_beta   90.00
_cell.angle_gamma   90.00
#
_symmetry.space_group_name_H-M   'P 1'
#
loop_
_entity.id
_entity.type
_entity.pdbx_description
1 polymer ?
#
loop_
_entity_poly.entity_id
_entity_poly.type
_entity_poly.pdbx_seq_one_letter_code
_entity_poly.pdbx_strand_id
1 'polypeptide(L)'
;MPSENAPILRLLHFNDVYRLEPSEHDPVGGVTRFQSLCNHYGQDPKYQDQPQLITLFSGDGFGPSLESSVTKGAHMVPILNNVPVAAACVGNHELDMGVPQFEYLASQCAFPWLLANVTDPALGDDVPLGHAHKTTMLTSSNGIKIGLIGLAEKEWLEAVNALPSNLIHTDPVVSAKKLIPGLRAQGAEIIIALCHQREHHDVRLAQETPEGLIDLVLSGHDHHYRQARVRSTQILCSGSDYKQLSYIEASRTDTKWDFNITRRDVNNAVPEDPHTVALMDKLFSSLQGKLQKVIGYTAVPLDTRFATVRASESNMGNFVSDLMRFYYNTDCAMLVGGTIRADTVYPPGILRLKDVVDCFPFEDPVVVIRVKGQQLLEALQNGVSKYPALDGRFPQVSNINFIFDPSRDSHDRIVAVQVNGKPLDLEREYTLATREYMVKGGGGSTISIVDEENGILVSMLLRQHFLSSMTVGRWKHWGAALGHHWGTVQEQLRRTGSVVERTDTSHTFRRDSNDASARRTSVDVSSGRRKSSAVWDRPPIRIVEPAEIGLSESEDESEVTAPVLARELSPEEHELVVARKAMRKWWRLAGLSKRHAMGYETGEELGVGWTRGICPKVEGRIKMVLRVL
;
A
#
# COMPACT_ATOMS: atom_id res chain seq x y z
N MET A 1 -11.23 7.91 50.61
CA MET A 1 -12.54 7.87 49.94
C MET A 1 -12.29 8.25 48.50
N PRO A 2 -12.63 7.42 47.50
CA PRO A 2 -12.61 7.87 46.10
C PRO A 2 -13.47 9.14 45.99
N SER A 3 -13.02 10.14 45.24
CA SER A 3 -13.81 11.37 45.03
C SER A 3 -15.21 11.00 44.53
N GLU A 4 -16.27 11.69 44.99
CA GLU A 4 -17.68 11.44 44.59
C GLU A 4 -17.92 11.45 43.07
N ASN A 5 -16.96 11.91 42.26
CA ASN A 5 -17.00 11.94 40.79
C ASN A 5 -16.02 10.97 40.08
N ALA A 6 -15.40 10.01 40.78
CA ALA A 6 -14.47 9.07 40.14
C ALA A 6 -15.21 8.01 39.31
N PRO A 7 -14.71 7.65 38.10
CA PRO A 7 -15.34 6.63 37.28
C PRO A 7 -15.21 5.23 37.89
N ILE A 8 -16.17 4.34 37.59
CA ILE A 8 -16.15 2.94 38.05
C ILE A 8 -15.11 2.12 37.27
N LEU A 9 -14.98 2.38 35.97
CA LEU A 9 -13.95 1.79 35.11
C LEU A 9 -13.33 2.85 34.21
N ARG A 10 -12.06 2.62 33.86
CA ARG A 10 -11.30 3.43 32.93
C ARG A 10 -10.77 2.53 31.83
N LEU A 11 -11.17 2.80 30.59
CA LEU A 11 -10.77 2.02 29.44
C LEU A 11 -10.00 2.90 28.46
N LEU A 12 -9.08 2.29 27.73
CA LEU A 12 -8.43 2.86 26.56
C LEU A 12 -8.75 1.98 25.36
N HIS A 13 -9.10 2.57 24.23
CA HIS A 13 -9.40 1.81 23.01
C HIS A 13 -8.71 2.40 21.78
N PHE A 14 -8.22 1.51 20.93
CA PHE A 14 -7.68 1.80 19.60
C PHE A 14 -7.88 0.60 18.66
N ASN A 15 -7.70 0.80 17.37
CA ASN A 15 -7.94 -0.17 16.30
C ASN A 15 -7.12 0.23 15.04
N ASP A 16 -6.89 -0.72 14.12
CA ASP A 16 -6.37 -0.48 12.76
C ASP A 16 -5.06 0.34 12.74
N VAL A 17 -3.97 -0.25 13.24
CA VAL A 17 -2.71 0.45 13.54
C VAL A 17 -1.55 0.04 12.65
N TYR A 18 -1.63 0.39 11.37
CA TYR A 18 -0.69 -0.06 10.35
C TYR A 18 0.59 0.77 10.32
N ARG A 19 0.46 2.10 10.43
CA ARG A 19 1.59 3.02 10.29
C ARG A 19 2.18 3.41 11.64
N LEU A 20 3.46 3.10 11.83
CA LEU A 20 4.21 3.42 13.06
C LEU A 20 4.78 4.84 13.10
N GLU A 21 5.10 5.42 11.94
CA GLU A 21 5.66 6.76 11.83
C GLU A 21 4.58 7.84 11.78
N PRO A 22 4.86 9.04 12.31
CA PRO A 22 3.94 10.16 12.20
C PRO A 22 3.77 10.61 10.74
N SER A 23 2.57 11.07 10.40
CA SER A 23 2.27 11.79 9.16
C SER A 23 2.60 13.29 9.27
N GLU A 24 2.58 14.01 8.15
CA GLU A 24 2.94 15.43 8.12
C GLU A 24 1.86 16.37 8.70
N HIS A 25 0.62 15.90 8.82
CA HIS A 25 -0.53 16.72 9.21
C HIS A 25 -1.23 16.16 10.43
N ASP A 26 -1.69 17.06 11.31
CA ASP A 26 -2.44 16.67 12.48
C ASP A 26 -3.81 16.05 12.12
N PRO A 27 -4.26 15.01 12.86
CA PRO A 27 -3.48 14.26 13.86
C PRO A 27 -2.34 13.47 13.20
N VAL A 28 -1.11 13.74 13.63
CA VAL A 28 0.09 13.14 13.01
C VAL A 28 0.18 11.65 13.28
N GLY A 29 -0.34 11.17 14.41
CA GLY A 29 -0.20 9.77 14.80
C GLY A 29 1.22 9.44 15.26
N GLY A 30 1.64 8.23 14.92
CA GLY A 30 2.96 7.72 15.28
C GLY A 30 2.98 7.06 16.65
N VAL A 31 3.57 5.87 16.71
CA VAL A 31 3.51 4.99 17.89
C VAL A 31 4.23 5.58 19.10
N THR A 32 5.28 6.39 18.89
CA THR A 32 6.07 7.00 19.95
C THR A 32 5.26 8.04 20.74
N ARG A 33 4.47 8.87 20.05
CA ARG A 33 3.57 9.85 20.68
C ARG A 33 2.33 9.17 21.25
N PHE A 34 1.82 8.17 20.54
CA PHE A 34 0.71 7.36 21.03
C PHE A 34 1.04 6.70 22.37
N GLN A 35 2.23 6.11 22.51
CA GLN A 35 2.67 5.52 23.78
C GLN A 35 2.70 6.56 24.91
N SER A 36 3.16 7.80 24.65
CA SER A 36 3.12 8.86 25.65
C SER A 36 1.70 9.14 26.16
N LEU A 37 0.68 9.05 25.29
CA LEU A 37 -0.71 9.18 25.72
C LEU A 37 -1.19 7.96 26.52
N CYS A 38 -0.81 6.75 26.12
CA CYS A 38 -1.08 5.55 26.93
C CYS A 38 -0.47 5.68 28.32
N ASN A 39 0.80 6.12 28.41
CA ASN A 39 1.51 6.34 29.67
C ASN A 39 0.83 7.45 30.48
N HIS A 40 0.40 8.55 29.84
CA HIS A 40 -0.35 9.63 30.49
C HIS A 40 -1.62 9.10 31.17
N TYR A 41 -2.43 8.30 30.48
CA TYR A 41 -3.64 7.72 31.09
C TYR A 41 -3.34 6.63 32.12
N GLY A 42 -2.25 5.88 31.95
CA GLY A 42 -1.89 4.78 32.84
C GLY A 42 -1.17 5.20 34.13
N GLN A 43 -0.39 6.29 34.08
CA GLN A 43 0.65 6.57 35.08
C GLN A 43 0.63 8.02 35.62
N ASP A 44 -0.08 8.96 35.00
CA ASP A 44 -0.14 10.34 35.50
C ASP A 44 -0.70 10.38 36.94
N PRO A 45 -0.05 11.12 37.87
CA PRO A 45 -0.47 11.23 39.27
C PRO A 45 -1.95 11.53 39.48
N LYS A 46 -2.61 12.26 38.57
CA LYS A 46 -4.03 12.61 38.68
C LYS A 46 -4.96 11.40 38.61
N TYR A 47 -4.46 10.25 38.14
CA TYR A 47 -5.21 9.01 38.02
C TYR A 47 -4.86 7.96 39.10
N GLN A 48 -3.94 8.25 40.02
CA GLN A 48 -3.45 7.28 41.01
C GLN A 48 -4.55 6.79 41.98
N ASP A 49 -5.52 7.64 42.31
CA ASP A 49 -6.65 7.29 43.17
C ASP A 49 -7.87 6.73 42.42
N GLN A 50 -7.72 6.47 41.11
CA GLN A 50 -8.78 5.94 40.25
C GLN A 50 -8.52 4.46 39.91
N PRO A 51 -9.52 3.72 39.41
CA PRO A 51 -9.31 2.36 38.92
C PRO A 51 -8.19 2.28 37.87
N GLN A 52 -7.47 1.16 37.86
CA GLN A 52 -6.42 0.93 36.87
C GLN A 52 -7.00 0.92 35.45
N LEU A 53 -6.23 1.47 34.51
CA LEU A 53 -6.61 1.55 33.10
C LEU A 53 -6.59 0.16 32.45
N ILE A 54 -7.64 -0.16 31.69
CA ILE A 54 -7.70 -1.37 30.87
C ILE A 54 -7.65 -0.95 29.39
N THR A 55 -6.63 -1.39 28.67
CA THR A 55 -6.50 -1.10 27.23
C THR A 55 -7.06 -2.25 26.40
N LEU A 56 -7.93 -1.96 25.45
CA LEU A 56 -8.56 -2.92 24.55
C LEU A 56 -8.24 -2.56 23.10
N PHE A 57 -7.98 -3.57 22.28
CA PHE A 57 -7.57 -3.40 20.88
C PHE A 57 -8.52 -4.15 19.95
N SER A 58 -9.06 -3.48 18.92
CA SER A 58 -10.01 -4.13 18.00
C SER A 58 -9.36 -4.66 16.70
N GLY A 59 -8.09 -5.05 16.76
CA GLY A 59 -7.42 -5.78 15.67
C GLY A 59 -6.88 -4.91 14.54
N ASP A 60 -6.35 -5.58 13.52
CA ASP A 60 -5.59 -5.01 12.41
C ASP A 60 -4.32 -4.28 12.87
N GLY A 61 -3.42 -5.06 13.47
CA GLY A 61 -2.13 -4.60 13.96
C GLY A 61 -0.94 -5.20 13.21
N PHE A 62 -0.98 -6.45 12.74
CA PHE A 62 0.22 -7.09 12.16
C PHE A 62 0.55 -6.67 10.72
N GLY A 63 -0.38 -6.00 10.05
CA GLY A 63 -0.22 -5.51 8.69
C GLY A 63 -1.51 -4.86 8.21
N PRO A 64 -1.54 -4.34 6.96
CA PRO A 64 -0.41 -4.28 6.05
C PRO A 64 0.42 -3.03 6.29
N SER A 65 1.73 -3.19 6.37
CA SER A 65 2.69 -2.09 6.44
C SER A 65 3.93 -2.45 5.65
N LEU A 66 4.76 -1.44 5.34
CA LEU A 66 6.06 -1.68 4.74
C LEU A 66 6.92 -2.58 5.62
N GLU A 67 6.89 -2.34 6.93
CA GLU A 67 7.57 -3.14 7.92
C GLU A 67 7.03 -4.59 7.92
N SER A 68 5.72 -4.78 7.77
CA SER A 68 5.12 -6.12 7.73
C SER A 68 5.49 -6.90 6.47
N SER A 69 5.74 -6.23 5.34
CA SER A 69 6.21 -6.89 4.11
C SER A 69 7.54 -7.61 4.31
N VAL A 70 8.43 -7.02 5.13
CA VAL A 70 9.78 -7.55 5.43
C VAL A 70 9.76 -8.49 6.62
N THR A 71 9.15 -8.09 7.74
CA THR A 71 9.21 -8.86 8.98
C THR A 71 8.06 -9.86 9.15
N LYS A 72 7.14 -9.91 8.19
CA LYS A 72 5.91 -10.72 8.26
C LYS A 72 5.13 -10.49 9.56
N GLY A 73 4.97 -9.21 9.94
CA GLY A 73 4.24 -8.76 11.15
C GLY A 73 5.03 -8.80 12.46
N ALA A 74 6.17 -9.50 12.52
CA ALA A 74 6.93 -9.68 13.77
C ALA A 74 7.39 -8.38 14.47
N HIS A 75 7.56 -7.28 13.73
CA HIS A 75 7.92 -5.98 14.31
C HIS A 75 6.83 -5.42 15.25
N MET A 76 5.57 -5.80 15.08
CA MET A 76 4.45 -5.29 15.87
C MET A 76 4.31 -5.96 17.22
N VAL A 77 4.79 -7.20 17.38
CA VAL A 77 4.75 -7.92 18.67
C VAL A 77 5.38 -7.11 19.82
N PRO A 78 6.65 -6.65 19.74
CA PRO A 78 7.24 -5.86 20.82
C PRO A 78 6.56 -4.50 21.02
N ILE A 79 5.96 -3.94 19.97
CA ILE A 79 5.25 -2.66 20.01
C ILE A 79 3.92 -2.81 20.76
N LEU A 80 3.12 -3.79 20.38
CA LEU A 80 1.84 -4.10 21.02
C LEU A 80 2.03 -4.59 22.45
N ASN A 81 3.14 -5.28 22.76
CA ASN A 81 3.48 -5.66 24.14
C ASN A 81 3.96 -4.47 24.99
N ASN A 82 4.45 -3.40 24.37
CA ASN A 82 4.82 -2.16 25.07
C ASN A 82 3.59 -1.31 25.42
N VAL A 83 2.51 -1.45 24.64
CA VAL A 83 1.17 -0.97 25.01
C VAL A 83 0.57 -1.99 25.99
N PRO A 84 0.03 -1.59 27.16
CA PRO A 84 -0.54 -2.54 28.12
C PRO A 84 -1.94 -3.03 27.69
N VAL A 85 -2.02 -3.71 26.54
CA VAL A 85 -3.25 -4.30 26.01
C VAL A 85 -3.69 -5.47 26.89
N ALA A 86 -4.96 -5.50 27.26
CA ALA A 86 -5.54 -6.55 28.10
C ALA A 86 -6.21 -7.66 27.28
N ALA A 87 -6.73 -7.34 26.10
CA ALA A 87 -7.28 -8.28 25.12
C ALA A 87 -7.39 -7.60 23.75
N ALA A 88 -7.33 -8.40 22.68
CA ALA A 88 -7.47 -7.93 21.31
C ALA A 88 -8.52 -8.74 20.52
N CYS A 89 -9.22 -8.12 19.58
CA CYS A 89 -9.97 -8.84 18.53
C CYS A 89 -9.04 -9.22 17.38
N VAL A 90 -9.27 -10.37 16.76
CA VAL A 90 -8.62 -10.71 15.49
C VAL A 90 -9.28 -9.92 14.36
N GLY A 91 -8.48 -9.15 13.62
CA GLY A 91 -8.84 -8.47 12.37
C GLY A 91 -8.40 -9.26 11.13
N ASN A 92 -8.67 -8.75 9.92
CA ASN A 92 -8.35 -9.46 8.67
C ASN A 92 -6.85 -9.52 8.46
N HIS A 93 -6.18 -8.43 8.80
CA HIS A 93 -4.78 -8.30 8.48
C HIS A 93 -3.84 -8.98 9.49
N GLU A 94 -4.39 -9.54 10.57
CA GLU A 94 -3.68 -10.55 11.36
C GLU A 94 -3.35 -11.80 10.51
N LEU A 95 -4.16 -12.11 9.50
CA LEU A 95 -4.13 -13.37 8.74
C LEU A 95 -3.58 -13.23 7.32
N ASP A 96 -3.12 -12.03 6.93
CA ASP A 96 -2.54 -11.77 5.60
C ASP A 96 -1.40 -12.72 5.25
N MET A 97 -0.61 -13.11 6.26
CA MET A 97 0.55 -14.00 6.12
C MET A 97 0.21 -15.47 6.43
N GLY A 98 -1.08 -15.79 6.53
CA GLY A 98 -1.60 -17.12 6.85
C GLY A 98 -1.77 -17.39 8.34
N VAL A 99 -2.64 -18.36 8.65
CA VAL A 99 -3.02 -18.76 10.01
C VAL A 99 -1.82 -19.19 10.86
N PRO A 100 -0.84 -19.98 10.38
CA PRO A 100 0.31 -20.39 11.20
C PRO A 100 1.18 -19.21 11.64
N GLN A 101 1.32 -18.20 10.78
CA GLN A 101 2.09 -16.99 11.12
C GLN A 101 1.35 -16.18 12.19
N PHE A 102 0.03 -16.04 12.06
CA PHE A 102 -0.79 -15.40 13.10
C PHE A 102 -0.63 -16.12 14.45
N GLU A 103 -0.77 -17.44 14.49
CA GLU A 103 -0.62 -18.23 15.72
C GLU A 103 0.74 -18.03 16.38
N TYR A 104 1.81 -18.04 15.57
CA TYR A 104 3.15 -17.78 16.04
C TYR A 104 3.28 -16.39 16.67
N LEU A 105 2.82 -15.34 15.99
CA LEU A 105 2.89 -13.96 16.51
C LEU A 105 1.99 -13.76 17.73
N ALA A 106 0.77 -14.28 17.69
CA ALA A 106 -0.19 -14.23 18.79
C ALA A 106 0.37 -14.90 20.05
N SER A 107 1.11 -16.00 19.92
CA SER A 107 1.77 -16.67 21.05
C SER A 107 2.85 -15.83 21.74
N GLN A 108 3.36 -14.79 21.06
CA GLN A 108 4.34 -13.86 21.59
C GLN A 108 3.72 -12.59 22.17
N CYS A 109 2.42 -12.37 21.96
CA CYS A 109 1.69 -11.27 22.58
C CYS A 109 1.42 -11.55 24.06
N ALA A 110 1.49 -10.51 24.89
CA ALA A 110 1.22 -10.60 26.34
C ALA A 110 -0.28 -10.65 26.69
N PHE A 111 -1.15 -10.75 25.68
CA PHE A 111 -2.60 -10.66 25.80
C PHE A 111 -3.29 -11.67 24.88
N PRO A 112 -4.51 -12.12 25.24
CA PRO A 112 -5.28 -13.02 24.40
C PRO A 112 -5.88 -12.31 23.19
N TRP A 113 -5.90 -13.02 22.07
CA TRP A 113 -6.66 -12.66 20.87
C TRP A 113 -8.04 -13.34 20.89
N LEU A 114 -9.07 -12.60 20.49
CA LEU A 114 -10.47 -13.02 20.54
C LEU A 114 -11.08 -13.13 19.14
N LEU A 115 -11.74 -14.25 18.85
CA LEU A 115 -12.52 -14.49 17.64
C LEU A 115 -13.58 -15.57 17.93
N ALA A 116 -14.81 -15.17 18.17
CA ALA A 116 -15.86 -16.09 18.62
C ALA A 116 -16.59 -16.82 17.48
N ASN A 117 -16.64 -16.17 16.31
CA ASN A 117 -17.62 -16.48 15.28
C ASN A 117 -17.00 -16.93 13.95
N VAL A 118 -15.71 -17.24 13.94
CA VAL A 118 -15.06 -17.97 12.84
C VAL A 118 -14.29 -19.15 13.39
N THR A 119 -14.66 -20.35 12.93
CA THR A 119 -14.07 -21.61 13.36
C THR A 119 -13.47 -22.37 12.19
N ASP A 120 -12.41 -23.11 12.47
CA ASP A 120 -11.75 -23.97 11.50
C ASP A 120 -12.03 -25.45 11.82
N PRO A 121 -12.84 -26.15 11.00
CA PRO A 121 -13.11 -27.56 11.19
C PRO A 121 -11.85 -28.45 11.19
N ALA A 122 -10.74 -28.00 10.59
CA ALA A 122 -9.48 -28.73 10.60
C ALA A 122 -8.81 -28.74 12.00
N LEU A 123 -9.11 -27.75 12.84
CA LEU A 123 -8.61 -27.67 14.22
C LEU A 123 -9.50 -28.43 15.22
N GLY A 124 -10.71 -28.79 14.80
CA GLY A 124 -11.71 -29.52 15.59
C GLY A 124 -13.07 -28.83 15.62
N ASP A 125 -14.06 -29.53 16.17
CA ASP A 125 -15.42 -29.00 16.27
C ASP A 125 -15.46 -27.74 17.15
N ASP A 126 -16.00 -26.66 16.61
CA ASP A 126 -16.23 -25.39 17.30
C ASP A 126 -14.93 -24.69 17.78
N VAL A 127 -13.76 -25.02 17.21
CA VAL A 127 -12.46 -24.38 17.53
C VAL A 127 -12.25 -23.10 16.70
N PRO A 128 -12.02 -21.93 17.33
CA PRO A 128 -11.76 -20.69 16.61
C PRO A 128 -10.54 -20.73 15.71
N LEU A 129 -10.60 -19.99 14.60
CA LEU A 129 -9.46 -19.83 13.70
C LEU A 129 -8.23 -19.28 14.45
N GLY A 130 -7.05 -19.85 14.17
CA GLY A 130 -5.79 -19.42 14.79
C GLY A 130 -5.70 -19.71 16.29
N HIS A 131 -6.48 -20.68 16.79
CA HIS A 131 -6.58 -21.01 18.23
C HIS A 131 -6.91 -19.79 19.12
N ALA A 132 -7.59 -18.78 18.57
CA ALA A 132 -8.03 -17.63 19.33
C ALA A 132 -9.06 -18.04 20.40
N HIS A 133 -9.24 -17.19 21.41
CA HIS A 133 -10.31 -17.40 22.40
C HIS A 133 -11.64 -16.86 21.84
N LYS A 134 -12.77 -17.47 22.17
CA LYS A 134 -14.07 -16.87 21.81
C LYS A 134 -14.39 -15.68 22.70
N THR A 135 -14.14 -15.85 23.99
CA THR A 135 -14.46 -14.91 25.05
C THR A 135 -13.38 -14.92 26.09
N THR A 136 -13.25 -13.84 26.86
CA THR A 136 -12.44 -13.80 28.08
C THR A 136 -13.12 -12.99 29.17
N MET A 137 -12.72 -13.21 30.42
CA MET A 137 -13.20 -12.45 31.58
C MET A 137 -12.03 -11.67 32.17
N LEU A 138 -12.13 -10.35 32.19
CA LEU A 138 -11.20 -9.49 32.91
C LEU A 138 -11.77 -9.12 34.28
N THR A 139 -10.90 -8.93 35.27
CA THR A 139 -11.28 -8.36 36.57
C THR A 139 -10.51 -7.08 36.78
N SER A 140 -11.23 -5.98 36.92
CA SER A 140 -10.64 -4.66 37.20
C SER A 140 -10.06 -4.56 38.61
N SER A 141 -9.25 -3.54 38.86
CA SER A 141 -8.57 -3.34 40.16
C SER A 141 -9.52 -3.09 41.33
N ASN A 142 -10.76 -2.68 41.07
CA ASN A 142 -11.83 -2.53 42.06
C ASN A 142 -12.82 -3.72 42.06
N GLY A 143 -12.49 -4.83 41.39
CA GLY A 143 -13.23 -6.09 41.47
C GLY A 143 -14.37 -6.26 40.46
N ILE A 144 -14.66 -5.25 39.63
CA ILE A 144 -15.69 -5.36 38.58
C ILE A 144 -15.24 -6.37 37.52
N LYS A 145 -16.13 -7.32 37.22
CA LYS A 145 -15.92 -8.35 36.20
C LYS A 145 -16.42 -7.90 34.83
N ILE A 146 -15.55 -7.97 33.84
CA ILE A 146 -15.76 -7.50 32.47
C ILE A 146 -15.72 -8.70 31.53
N GLY A 147 -16.86 -9.06 30.94
CA GLY A 147 -16.91 -10.12 29.94
C GLY A 147 -16.63 -9.56 28.55
N LEU A 148 -15.68 -10.17 27.84
CA LEU A 148 -15.29 -9.80 26.49
C LEU A 148 -15.66 -10.90 25.49
N ILE A 149 -16.12 -10.51 24.30
CA ILE A 149 -16.37 -11.39 23.15
C ILE A 149 -15.72 -10.77 21.90
N GLY A 150 -15.01 -11.58 21.10
CA GLY A 150 -14.43 -11.15 19.82
C GLY A 150 -15.35 -11.48 18.65
N LEU A 151 -15.62 -10.54 17.73
CA LEU A 151 -16.54 -10.75 16.61
C LEU A 151 -15.99 -10.16 15.30
N ALA A 152 -16.02 -10.93 14.21
CA ALA A 152 -15.60 -10.49 12.86
C ALA A 152 -16.76 -10.55 11.85
N GLU A 153 -16.76 -9.66 10.86
CA GLU A 153 -17.75 -9.69 9.77
C GLU A 153 -17.52 -10.89 8.84
N LYS A 154 -18.45 -11.22 7.94
CA LYS A 154 -18.30 -12.40 7.07
C LYS A 154 -17.39 -12.10 5.88
N GLU A 155 -17.55 -10.92 5.33
CA GLU A 155 -16.81 -10.33 4.21
C GLU A 155 -15.30 -10.33 4.45
N TRP A 156 -14.91 -10.23 5.72
CA TRP A 156 -13.58 -10.49 6.25
C TRP A 156 -12.88 -11.69 5.59
N LEU A 157 -13.59 -12.82 5.42
CA LEU A 157 -13.03 -14.06 4.87
C LEU A 157 -12.70 -13.95 3.38
N GLU A 158 -13.43 -13.11 2.64
CA GLU A 158 -13.19 -12.89 1.20
C GLU A 158 -12.05 -11.89 0.96
N ALA A 159 -11.70 -11.10 1.98
CA ALA A 159 -10.68 -10.07 1.90
C ALA A 159 -9.25 -10.60 2.13
N VAL A 160 -9.10 -11.82 2.67
CA VAL A 160 -7.80 -12.39 3.04
C VAL A 160 -7.42 -13.52 2.08
N ASN A 161 -6.26 -13.38 1.43
CA ASN A 161 -5.81 -14.31 0.37
C ASN A 161 -5.37 -15.69 0.89
N ALA A 162 -4.93 -15.78 2.15
CA ALA A 162 -4.20 -16.93 2.70
C ALA A 162 -5.06 -17.83 3.61
N LEU A 163 -6.40 -17.78 3.50
CA LEU A 163 -7.30 -18.53 4.37
C LEU A 163 -7.64 -19.93 3.83
N PRO A 164 -7.88 -20.91 4.73
CA PRO A 164 -8.50 -22.19 4.36
C PRO A 164 -9.88 -22.00 3.71
N SER A 165 -10.24 -22.89 2.78
CA SER A 165 -11.49 -22.77 2.00
C SER A 165 -12.76 -23.22 2.75
N ASN A 166 -12.62 -23.93 3.87
CA ASN A 166 -13.71 -24.58 4.60
C ASN A 166 -14.00 -23.94 5.98
N LEU A 167 -13.65 -22.67 6.16
CA LEU A 167 -13.94 -21.94 7.39
C LEU A 167 -15.44 -21.76 7.59
N ILE A 168 -15.89 -21.90 8.84
CA ILE A 168 -17.29 -21.69 9.21
C ILE A 168 -17.41 -20.32 9.87
N HIS A 169 -18.13 -19.42 9.23
CA HIS A 169 -18.56 -18.15 9.82
C HIS A 169 -19.96 -18.30 10.42
N THR A 170 -20.08 -17.95 11.71
CA THR A 170 -21.36 -17.82 12.39
C THR A 170 -21.74 -16.34 12.47
N ASP A 171 -23.02 -16.03 12.24
CA ASP A 171 -23.49 -14.65 12.34
C ASP A 171 -23.15 -14.04 13.73
N PRO A 172 -22.63 -12.80 13.79
CA PRO A 172 -22.20 -12.18 15.04
C PRO A 172 -23.32 -12.05 16.09
N VAL A 173 -24.55 -11.78 15.66
CA VAL A 173 -25.73 -11.67 16.54
C VAL A 173 -26.03 -13.03 17.18
N VAL A 174 -25.96 -14.10 16.38
CA VAL A 174 -26.16 -15.47 16.86
C VAL A 174 -25.09 -15.85 17.87
N SER A 175 -23.83 -15.55 17.57
CA SER A 175 -22.69 -15.83 18.45
C SER A 175 -22.79 -15.08 19.79
N ALA A 176 -23.14 -13.79 19.74
CA ALA A 176 -23.38 -12.96 20.92
C ALA A 176 -24.51 -13.54 21.80
N LYS A 177 -25.66 -13.87 21.20
CA LYS A 177 -26.80 -14.47 21.91
C LYS A 177 -26.46 -15.81 22.56
N LYS A 178 -25.57 -16.60 21.95
CA LYS A 178 -25.13 -17.91 22.46
C LYS A 178 -24.15 -17.78 23.63
N LEU A 179 -23.14 -16.92 23.53
CA LEU A 179 -21.98 -16.92 24.43
C LEU A 179 -22.10 -15.95 25.61
N ILE A 180 -22.74 -14.80 25.42
CA ILE A 180 -22.85 -13.76 26.46
C ILE A 180 -23.60 -14.23 27.72
N PRO A 181 -24.70 -15.02 27.63
CA PRO A 181 -25.34 -15.56 28.83
C PRO A 181 -24.40 -16.36 29.73
N GLY A 182 -23.43 -17.08 29.15
CA GLY A 182 -22.40 -17.79 29.89
C GLY A 182 -21.46 -16.85 30.66
N LEU A 183 -21.04 -15.73 30.04
CA LEU A 183 -20.24 -14.70 30.72
C LEU A 183 -21.02 -14.05 31.88
N ARG A 184 -22.30 -13.75 31.69
CA ARG A 184 -23.17 -13.22 32.75
C ARG A 184 -23.33 -14.22 33.90
N ALA A 185 -23.51 -15.51 33.61
CA ALA A 185 -23.57 -16.56 34.63
C ALA A 185 -22.26 -16.71 35.42
N GLN A 186 -21.11 -16.40 34.81
CA GLN A 186 -19.80 -16.34 35.48
C GLN A 186 -19.59 -15.04 36.30
N GLY A 187 -20.56 -14.12 36.25
CA GLY A 187 -20.60 -12.89 37.02
C GLY A 187 -20.13 -11.65 36.28
N ALA A 188 -20.07 -11.64 34.94
CA ALA A 188 -19.77 -10.42 34.18
C ALA A 188 -20.80 -9.32 34.50
N GLU A 189 -20.34 -8.18 35.01
CA GLU A 189 -21.16 -7.01 35.30
C GLU A 189 -21.29 -6.08 34.10
N ILE A 190 -20.29 -6.05 33.22
CA ILE A 190 -20.31 -5.36 31.93
C ILE A 190 -19.90 -6.32 30.82
N ILE A 191 -20.55 -6.20 29.66
CA ILE A 191 -20.22 -6.96 28.45
C ILE A 191 -19.74 -6.00 27.37
N ILE A 192 -18.51 -6.24 26.89
CA ILE A 192 -17.90 -5.47 25.81
C ILE A 192 -17.67 -6.42 24.64
N ALA A 193 -18.23 -6.08 23.47
CA ALA A 193 -17.90 -6.75 22.22
C ALA A 193 -16.70 -6.03 21.59
N LEU A 194 -15.58 -6.76 21.41
CA LEU A 194 -14.49 -6.31 20.55
C LEU A 194 -14.81 -6.81 19.13
N CYS A 195 -15.08 -5.88 18.23
CA CYS A 195 -15.52 -6.16 16.88
C CYS A 195 -14.48 -5.70 15.87
N HIS A 196 -14.27 -6.51 14.83
CA HIS A 196 -13.57 -6.10 13.62
C HIS A 196 -14.54 -6.19 12.44
N GLN A 197 -15.40 -5.17 12.32
CA GLN A 197 -16.56 -5.13 11.42
C GLN A 197 -16.78 -3.70 10.93
N ARG A 198 -17.44 -3.53 9.78
CA ARG A 198 -17.93 -2.20 9.38
C ARG A 198 -19.09 -1.72 10.25
N GLU A 199 -19.26 -0.40 10.35
CA GLU A 199 -20.22 0.32 11.21
C GLU A 199 -21.64 -0.24 11.05
N HIS A 200 -22.07 -0.53 9.83
CA HIS A 200 -23.41 -1.06 9.59
C HIS A 200 -23.64 -2.45 10.22
N HIS A 201 -22.60 -3.28 10.34
CA HIS A 201 -22.67 -4.55 11.04
C HIS A 201 -22.68 -4.35 12.57
N ASP A 202 -21.93 -3.39 13.11
CA ASP A 202 -21.99 -3.05 14.53
C ASP A 202 -23.35 -2.49 14.94
N VAL A 203 -23.92 -1.61 14.10
CA VAL A 203 -25.28 -1.08 14.28
C VAL A 203 -26.30 -2.22 14.23
N ARG A 204 -26.19 -3.13 13.26
CA ARG A 204 -27.03 -4.34 13.18
C ARG A 204 -26.89 -5.21 14.42
N LEU A 205 -25.67 -5.42 14.92
CA LEU A 205 -25.41 -6.19 16.13
C LEU A 205 -26.17 -5.59 17.33
N ALA A 206 -26.07 -4.28 17.54
CA ALA A 206 -26.78 -3.59 18.62
C ALA A 206 -28.31 -3.55 18.42
N GLN A 207 -28.81 -3.57 17.17
CA GLN A 207 -30.24 -3.60 16.86
C GLN A 207 -30.88 -4.99 16.99
N GLU A 208 -30.16 -6.06 16.64
CA GLU A 208 -30.75 -7.41 16.59
C GLU A 208 -30.48 -8.23 17.86
N THR A 209 -29.56 -7.78 18.72
CA THR A 209 -29.39 -8.34 20.07
C THR A 209 -30.45 -7.80 21.03
N PRO A 210 -30.84 -8.59 22.06
CA PRO A 210 -31.71 -8.12 23.13
C PRO A 210 -31.10 -6.92 23.85
N GLU A 211 -31.94 -5.98 24.27
CA GLU A 211 -31.49 -4.81 25.01
C GLU A 211 -30.75 -5.21 26.30
N GLY A 212 -29.58 -4.61 26.54
CA GLY A 212 -28.75 -4.93 27.70
C GLY A 212 -27.90 -6.20 27.56
N LEU A 213 -27.95 -6.90 26.41
CA LEU A 213 -27.04 -8.02 26.15
C LEU A 213 -25.59 -7.53 26.03
N ILE A 214 -25.36 -6.46 25.26
CA ILE A 214 -24.06 -5.82 25.05
C ILE A 214 -24.14 -4.37 25.54
N ASP A 215 -23.21 -3.97 26.40
CA ASP A 215 -23.15 -2.61 26.94
C ASP A 215 -22.35 -1.68 26.02
N LEU A 216 -21.21 -2.16 25.51
CA LEU A 216 -20.27 -1.41 24.69
C LEU A 216 -19.76 -2.28 23.53
N VAL A 217 -19.76 -1.72 22.32
CA VAL A 217 -19.12 -2.26 21.12
C VAL A 217 -17.91 -1.40 20.80
N LEU A 218 -16.74 -2.03 20.79
CA LEU A 218 -15.47 -1.43 20.40
C LEU A 218 -15.09 -1.98 19.02
N SER A 219 -15.22 -1.15 18.00
CA SER A 219 -15.16 -1.51 16.58
C SER A 219 -13.79 -1.18 15.95
N GLY A 220 -13.58 -1.66 14.71
CA GLY A 220 -12.41 -1.45 13.86
C GLY A 220 -12.78 -1.48 12.37
N HIS A 221 -11.84 -1.80 11.47
CA HIS A 221 -12.00 -2.02 10.03
C HIS A 221 -12.29 -0.78 9.15
N ASP A 222 -13.02 0.22 9.68
CA ASP A 222 -13.53 1.36 8.90
C ASP A 222 -12.59 2.58 8.81
N HIS A 223 -11.49 2.57 9.58
CA HIS A 223 -10.39 3.55 9.58
C HIS A 223 -10.78 5.00 9.90
N HIS A 224 -11.98 5.24 10.43
CA HIS A 224 -12.41 6.58 10.81
C HIS A 224 -12.96 6.61 12.23
N TYR A 225 -12.74 7.74 12.90
CA TYR A 225 -13.25 7.92 14.25
C TYR A 225 -14.77 8.09 14.22
N ARG A 226 -15.48 7.20 14.91
CA ARG A 226 -16.94 7.22 14.93
C ARG A 226 -17.48 6.85 16.31
N GLN A 227 -18.50 7.58 16.73
CA GLN A 227 -19.27 7.28 17.93
C GLN A 227 -20.75 7.24 17.56
N ALA A 228 -21.44 6.19 17.99
CA ALA A 228 -22.87 6.04 17.82
C ALA A 228 -23.50 5.40 19.06
N ARG A 229 -24.79 5.61 19.28
CA ARG A 229 -25.54 4.90 20.31
C ARG A 229 -26.79 4.30 19.68
N VAL A 230 -26.96 3.01 19.87
CA VAL A 230 -28.09 2.25 19.33
C VAL A 230 -28.79 1.59 20.50
N ARG A 231 -30.01 2.05 20.81
CA ARG A 231 -30.73 1.69 22.04
C ARG A 231 -29.86 1.96 23.27
N SER A 232 -29.63 0.95 24.12
CA SER A 232 -28.77 1.07 25.30
C SER A 232 -27.28 0.86 25.01
N THR A 233 -26.91 0.29 23.86
CA THR A 233 -25.53 -0.08 23.51
C THR A 233 -24.76 1.10 22.91
N GLN A 234 -23.58 1.38 23.46
CA GLN A 234 -22.64 2.36 22.94
C GLN A 234 -21.74 1.70 21.87
N ILE A 235 -21.51 2.37 20.73
CA ILE A 235 -20.61 1.91 19.66
C ILE A 235 -19.50 2.94 19.47
N LEU A 236 -18.26 2.47 19.31
CA LEU A 236 -17.08 3.31 19.16
C LEU A 236 -16.04 2.69 18.23
N CYS A 237 -15.59 3.43 17.21
CA CYS A 237 -14.38 3.17 16.43
C CYS A 237 -13.41 4.34 16.65
N SER A 238 -12.13 4.05 16.88
CA SER A 238 -11.12 5.01 17.36
C SER A 238 -10.12 5.45 16.29
N GLY A 239 -10.57 5.56 15.03
CA GLY A 239 -9.72 6.03 13.94
C GLY A 239 -8.83 4.93 13.38
N SER A 240 -7.56 5.26 13.09
CA SER A 240 -6.54 4.34 12.57
C SER A 240 -5.13 4.91 12.77
N ASP A 241 -4.10 4.11 12.49
CA ASP A 241 -2.69 4.52 12.35
C ASP A 241 -2.13 5.29 13.54
N TYR A 242 -2.59 4.93 14.75
CA TYR A 242 -2.25 5.61 15.99
C TYR A 242 -2.56 7.11 15.98
N LYS A 243 -3.37 7.62 15.04
CA LYS A 243 -3.75 9.03 14.94
C LYS A 243 -4.72 9.44 16.03
N GLN A 244 -5.55 8.50 16.47
CA GLN A 244 -6.47 8.70 17.57
C GLN A 244 -6.45 7.51 18.52
N LEU A 245 -6.85 7.79 19.77
CA LEU A 245 -7.31 6.81 20.73
C LEU A 245 -8.50 7.36 21.49
N SER A 246 -9.27 6.46 22.11
CA SER A 246 -10.39 6.84 22.96
C SER A 246 -10.10 6.49 24.41
N TYR A 247 -10.23 7.49 25.29
CA TYR A 247 -10.27 7.29 26.73
C TYR A 247 -11.73 7.26 27.18
N ILE A 248 -12.13 6.18 27.86
CA ILE A 248 -13.52 5.90 28.20
C ILE A 248 -13.64 5.79 29.72
N GLU A 249 -14.50 6.59 30.30
CA GLU A 249 -14.89 6.52 31.70
C GLU A 249 -16.27 5.88 31.79
N ALA A 250 -16.35 4.68 32.38
CA ALA A 250 -17.63 4.02 32.60
C ALA A 250 -18.16 4.32 34.00
N SER A 251 -19.43 4.70 34.05
CA SER A 251 -20.21 4.84 35.27
C SER A 251 -21.46 3.96 35.17
N ARG A 252 -22.16 3.76 36.29
CA ARG A 252 -23.36 2.92 36.32
C ARG A 252 -24.43 3.59 37.18
N THR A 253 -25.65 3.68 36.64
CA THR A 253 -26.85 3.99 37.42
C THR A 253 -27.64 2.70 37.58
N ASP A 254 -27.78 2.21 38.81
CA ASP A 254 -28.31 0.88 39.12
C ASP A 254 -27.59 -0.26 38.37
N THR A 255 -28.23 -0.81 37.33
CA THR A 255 -27.70 -1.88 36.46
C THR A 255 -27.27 -1.39 35.08
N LYS A 256 -27.52 -0.12 34.73
CA LYS A 256 -27.26 0.44 33.40
C LYS A 256 -25.93 1.18 33.36
N TRP A 257 -25.06 0.77 32.44
CA TRP A 257 -23.79 1.44 32.18
C TRP A 257 -23.97 2.70 31.33
N ASP A 258 -23.18 3.71 31.66
CA ASP A 258 -23.01 4.92 30.87
C ASP A 258 -21.53 5.24 30.66
N PHE A 259 -21.21 5.86 29.53
CA PHE A 259 -19.84 6.01 29.04
C PHE A 259 -19.55 7.44 28.66
N ASN A 260 -18.62 8.07 29.36
CA ASN A 260 -18.03 9.34 28.95
C ASN A 260 -16.79 9.05 28.09
N ILE A 261 -16.87 9.37 26.80
CA ILE A 261 -15.83 9.04 25.81
C ILE A 261 -15.09 10.32 25.41
N THR A 262 -13.79 10.35 25.67
CA THR A 262 -12.90 11.41 25.24
C THR A 262 -12.05 10.95 24.06
N ARG A 263 -12.27 11.55 22.88
CA ARG A 263 -11.37 11.42 21.73
C ARG A 263 -10.03 12.09 22.04
N ARG A 264 -8.93 11.40 21.75
CA ARG A 264 -7.58 11.95 21.88
C ARG A 264 -6.85 11.84 20.56
N ASP A 265 -6.59 12.99 19.97
CA ASP A 265 -5.80 13.12 18.76
C ASP A 265 -4.31 13.15 19.12
N VAL A 266 -3.53 12.31 18.43
CA VAL A 266 -2.09 12.25 18.57
C VAL A 266 -1.49 13.31 17.65
N ASN A 267 -1.27 14.50 18.21
CA ASN A 267 -0.76 15.65 17.48
C ASN A 267 0.72 15.91 17.77
N ASN A 268 1.32 16.86 17.04
CA ASN A 268 2.73 17.23 17.21
C ASN A 268 3.10 17.76 18.60
N ALA A 269 2.13 18.24 19.39
CA ALA A 269 2.38 18.74 20.74
C ALA A 269 2.53 17.62 21.78
N VAL A 270 2.13 16.38 21.44
CA VAL A 270 2.36 15.21 22.28
C VAL A 270 3.85 14.85 22.20
N PRO A 271 4.56 14.77 23.34
CA PRO A 271 5.97 14.37 23.34
C PRO A 271 6.12 12.90 22.92
N GLU A 272 7.26 12.56 22.34
CA GLU A 272 7.58 11.16 22.01
C GLU A 272 8.05 10.41 23.26
N ASP A 273 7.62 9.16 23.40
CA ASP A 273 8.08 8.27 24.47
C ASP A 273 9.51 7.78 24.19
N PRO A 274 10.51 8.10 25.03
CA PRO A 274 11.91 7.78 24.74
C PRO A 274 12.20 6.28 24.62
N HIS A 275 11.48 5.44 25.37
CA HIS A 275 11.66 3.99 25.32
C HIS A 275 11.15 3.42 23.99
N THR A 276 9.99 3.90 23.53
CA THR A 276 9.42 3.52 22.24
C THR A 276 10.26 4.04 21.07
N VAL A 277 10.85 5.24 21.18
CA VAL A 277 11.81 5.73 20.17
C VAL A 277 12.99 4.77 20.04
N ALA A 278 13.61 4.38 21.17
CA ALA A 278 14.72 3.44 21.15
C ALA A 278 14.32 2.06 20.59
N LEU A 279 13.08 1.61 20.85
CA LEU A 279 12.53 0.39 20.27
C LEU A 279 12.39 0.50 18.75
N MET A 280 11.87 1.61 18.24
CA MET A 280 11.75 1.89 16.80
C MET A 280 13.13 1.88 16.12
N ASP A 281 14.11 2.56 16.69
CA ASP A 281 15.48 2.59 16.16
C ASP A 281 16.09 1.19 16.08
N LYS A 282 15.89 0.39 17.14
CA LYS A 282 16.38 -1.00 17.18
C LYS A 282 15.74 -1.87 16.10
N LEU A 283 14.43 -1.74 15.89
CA LEU A 283 13.70 -2.56 14.91
C LEU A 283 14.01 -2.17 13.47
N PHE A 284 14.20 -0.87 13.20
CA PHE A 284 14.18 -0.35 11.83
C PHE A 284 15.50 0.26 11.33
N SER A 285 16.54 0.38 12.17
CA SER A 285 17.85 0.92 11.77
C SER A 285 18.42 0.28 10.50
N SER A 286 18.21 -1.02 10.28
CA SER A 286 18.68 -1.73 9.08
C SER A 286 17.81 -1.53 7.83
N LEU A 287 16.54 -1.12 8.00
CA LEU A 287 15.56 -0.94 6.93
C LEU A 287 15.47 0.51 6.45
N GLN A 288 15.60 1.47 7.37
CA GLN A 288 15.46 2.91 7.08
C GLN A 288 16.37 3.36 5.93
N GLY A 289 17.64 2.95 5.92
CA GLY A 289 18.59 3.39 4.89
C GLY A 289 18.19 3.00 3.45
N LYS A 290 17.52 1.86 3.26
CA LYS A 290 17.09 1.40 1.92
C LYS A 290 15.77 2.04 1.49
N LEU A 291 14.85 2.24 2.44
CA LEU A 291 13.50 2.73 2.18
C LEU A 291 13.44 4.24 1.96
N GLN A 292 14.40 4.98 2.52
CA GLN A 292 14.56 6.42 2.31
C GLN A 292 15.12 6.79 0.92
N LYS A 293 15.47 5.79 0.09
CA LYS A 293 15.98 6.04 -1.25
C LYS A 293 14.92 6.76 -2.10
N VAL A 294 15.28 7.92 -2.62
CA VAL A 294 14.45 8.67 -3.57
C VAL A 294 14.27 7.85 -4.84
N ILE A 295 13.02 7.66 -5.25
CA ILE A 295 12.67 6.99 -6.51
C ILE A 295 12.25 7.99 -7.57
N GLY A 296 11.69 9.14 -7.19
CA GLY A 296 11.19 10.13 -8.13
C GLY A 296 10.58 11.35 -7.43
N TYR A 297 9.75 12.09 -8.15
CA TYR A 297 8.98 13.20 -7.59
C TYR A 297 7.61 13.30 -8.28
N THR A 298 6.64 13.87 -7.60
CA THR A 298 5.32 14.22 -8.14
C THR A 298 5.12 15.73 -8.12
N ALA A 299 4.49 16.29 -9.16
CA ALA A 299 4.16 17.71 -9.24
C ALA A 299 2.77 18.05 -8.68
N VAL A 300 1.96 17.01 -8.38
CA VAL A 300 0.58 17.12 -7.90
C VAL A 300 0.41 16.22 -6.68
N PRO A 301 -0.52 16.54 -5.76
CA PRO A 301 -0.82 15.64 -4.66
C PRO A 301 -1.38 14.32 -5.19
N LEU A 302 -0.99 13.18 -4.60
CA LEU A 302 -1.50 11.85 -4.95
C LEU A 302 -2.41 11.35 -3.82
N ASP A 303 -3.70 11.19 -4.09
CA ASP A 303 -4.70 10.79 -3.09
C ASP A 303 -4.83 9.27 -3.01
N THR A 304 -4.39 8.70 -1.90
CA THR A 304 -4.44 7.25 -1.64
C THR A 304 -5.32 6.93 -0.43
N ARG A 305 -6.16 7.88 0.02
CA ARG A 305 -7.03 7.70 1.18
C ARG A 305 -8.02 6.56 0.95
N PHE A 306 -8.23 5.74 1.97
CA PHE A 306 -9.17 4.61 1.99
C PHE A 306 -10.55 5.04 1.48
N ALA A 307 -11.08 6.14 2.04
CA ALA A 307 -12.39 6.67 1.67
C ALA A 307 -12.45 7.14 0.20
N THR A 308 -11.35 7.67 -0.35
CA THR A 308 -11.30 8.11 -1.75
C THR A 308 -11.25 6.91 -2.68
N VAL A 309 -10.24 6.03 -2.52
CA VAL A 309 -9.97 4.95 -3.48
C VAL A 309 -11.05 3.88 -3.50
N ARG A 310 -11.89 3.81 -2.45
CA ARG A 310 -13.00 2.86 -2.32
C ARG A 310 -14.39 3.45 -2.62
N ALA A 311 -14.50 4.74 -2.92
CA ALA A 311 -15.78 5.39 -3.23
C ALA A 311 -15.78 6.22 -4.51
N SER A 312 -14.60 6.58 -5.02
CA SER A 312 -14.45 7.53 -6.12
C SER A 312 -13.19 7.30 -6.94
N GLU A 313 -13.10 7.95 -8.10
CA GLU A 313 -11.89 7.97 -8.92
C GLU A 313 -10.76 8.69 -8.18
N SER A 314 -9.63 8.01 -8.02
CA SER A 314 -8.39 8.58 -7.47
C SER A 314 -7.36 8.80 -8.58
N ASN A 315 -6.59 9.88 -8.47
CA ASN A 315 -5.49 10.11 -9.39
C ASN A 315 -4.32 9.10 -9.21
N MET A 316 -4.12 8.54 -8.01
CA MET A 316 -3.20 7.41 -7.81
C MET A 316 -3.74 6.15 -8.49
N GLY A 317 -5.06 5.89 -8.36
CA GLY A 317 -5.73 4.79 -9.05
C GLY A 317 -5.52 4.87 -10.56
N ASN A 318 -5.80 6.04 -11.15
CA ASN A 318 -5.57 6.30 -12.57
C ASN A 318 -4.11 6.08 -12.98
N PHE A 319 -3.17 6.62 -12.22
CA PHE A 319 -1.74 6.52 -12.50
C PHE A 319 -1.27 5.07 -12.59
N VAL A 320 -1.64 4.25 -11.59
CA VAL A 320 -1.24 2.84 -11.54
C VAL A 320 -1.94 2.01 -12.61
N SER A 321 -3.24 2.22 -12.84
CA SER A 321 -3.95 1.53 -13.92
C SER A 321 -3.38 1.90 -15.29
N ASP A 322 -2.97 3.16 -15.52
CA ASP A 322 -2.31 3.57 -16.76
C ASP A 322 -0.95 2.90 -16.92
N LEU A 323 -0.15 2.81 -15.86
CA LEU A 323 1.13 2.09 -15.86
C LEU A 323 0.96 0.62 -16.26
N MET A 324 0.00 -0.07 -15.64
CA MET A 324 -0.32 -1.46 -15.96
C MET A 324 -0.68 -1.61 -17.44
N ARG A 325 -1.60 -0.77 -17.94
CA ARG A 325 -2.05 -0.81 -19.34
C ARG A 325 -0.92 -0.53 -20.32
N PHE A 326 -0.10 0.48 -20.06
CA PHE A 326 0.99 0.86 -20.96
C PHE A 326 2.13 -0.15 -20.97
N TYR A 327 2.50 -0.72 -19.82
CA TYR A 327 3.56 -1.70 -19.72
C TYR A 327 3.25 -2.96 -20.54
N TYR A 328 2.02 -3.47 -20.43
CA TYR A 328 1.60 -4.67 -21.15
C TYR A 328 0.94 -4.40 -22.51
N ASN A 329 0.78 -3.14 -22.89
CA ASN A 329 0.10 -2.72 -24.12
C ASN A 329 -1.30 -3.35 -24.28
N THR A 330 -2.11 -3.29 -23.23
CA THR A 330 -3.47 -3.85 -23.21
C THR A 330 -4.53 -2.84 -23.63
N ASP A 331 -5.72 -3.32 -24.02
CA ASP A 331 -6.87 -2.48 -24.37
C ASP A 331 -7.30 -1.61 -23.18
N CYS A 332 -7.36 -2.21 -21.99
CA CYS A 332 -7.73 -1.54 -20.74
C CYS A 332 -6.98 -2.13 -19.54
N ALA A 333 -7.09 -1.44 -18.39
CA ALA A 333 -6.65 -1.96 -17.10
C ALA A 333 -7.67 -1.63 -16.00
N MET A 334 -7.70 -2.48 -14.98
CA MET A 334 -8.56 -2.31 -13.82
C MET A 334 -7.83 -2.76 -12.56
N LEU A 335 -7.98 -1.98 -11.50
CA LEU A 335 -7.43 -2.23 -10.17
C LEU A 335 -8.56 -2.02 -9.16
N VAL A 336 -8.63 -2.81 -8.09
CA VAL A 336 -9.59 -2.55 -7.01
C VAL A 336 -9.01 -1.59 -5.98
N GLY A 337 -9.82 -0.68 -5.44
CA GLY A 337 -9.41 0.34 -4.48
C GLY A 337 -8.75 -0.22 -3.22
N GLY A 338 -9.17 -1.42 -2.80
CA GLY A 338 -8.55 -2.18 -1.71
C GLY A 338 -7.07 -2.51 -1.94
N THR A 339 -6.55 -2.40 -3.16
CA THR A 339 -5.12 -2.58 -3.46
C THR A 339 -4.26 -1.44 -2.95
N ILE A 340 -4.81 -0.22 -2.88
CA ILE A 340 -4.07 0.99 -2.51
C ILE A 340 -4.23 1.18 -0.99
N ARG A 341 -3.13 1.05 -0.23
CA ARG A 341 -3.18 0.91 1.25
C ARG A 341 -2.67 2.09 2.05
N ALA A 342 -2.00 3.06 1.43
CA ALA A 342 -1.27 4.10 2.17
C ALA A 342 -2.14 5.09 2.98
N ASP A 343 -3.46 5.12 2.78
CA ASP A 343 -4.43 5.97 3.49
C ASP A 343 -3.97 7.41 3.78
N THR A 344 -3.42 8.08 2.77
CA THR A 344 -2.84 9.42 2.89
C THR A 344 -2.94 10.19 1.59
N VAL A 345 -2.57 11.47 1.62
CA VAL A 345 -2.32 12.25 0.42
C VAL A 345 -0.83 12.55 0.38
N TYR A 346 -0.12 12.03 -0.61
CA TYR A 346 1.29 12.39 -0.82
C TYR A 346 1.35 13.78 -1.43
N PRO A 347 2.02 14.76 -0.80
CA PRO A 347 2.11 16.11 -1.33
C PRO A 347 2.98 16.16 -2.61
N PRO A 348 2.87 17.23 -3.41
CA PRO A 348 3.86 17.54 -4.43
C PRO A 348 5.27 17.54 -3.84
N GLY A 349 6.20 16.81 -4.46
CA GLY A 349 7.56 16.70 -3.95
C GLY A 349 8.18 15.33 -4.19
N ILE A 350 9.17 15.01 -3.38
CA ILE A 350 9.97 13.80 -3.46
C ILE A 350 9.10 12.59 -3.14
N LEU A 351 9.24 11.54 -3.95
CA LEU A 351 8.74 10.20 -3.67
C LEU A 351 9.91 9.27 -3.37
N ARG A 352 9.77 8.48 -2.31
CA ARG A 352 10.74 7.51 -1.80
C ARG A 352 10.25 6.09 -2.06
N LEU A 353 11.16 5.13 -1.92
CA LEU A 353 10.81 3.71 -2.03
C LEU A 353 9.77 3.32 -0.98
N LYS A 354 9.88 3.87 0.24
CA LYS A 354 8.87 3.74 1.30
C LYS A 354 7.46 4.05 0.80
N ASP A 355 7.26 5.18 0.12
CA ASP A 355 5.94 5.63 -0.33
C ASP A 355 5.27 4.62 -1.28
N VAL A 356 6.05 3.98 -2.15
CA VAL A 356 5.53 2.94 -3.07
C VAL A 356 5.14 1.68 -2.32
N VAL A 357 5.94 1.26 -1.35
CA VAL A 357 5.63 0.04 -0.57
C VAL A 357 4.46 0.29 0.38
N ASP A 358 4.36 1.48 0.97
CA ASP A 358 3.20 1.89 1.78
C ASP A 358 1.91 1.88 0.95
N CYS A 359 1.98 2.27 -0.33
CA CYS A 359 0.84 2.19 -1.24
C CYS A 359 0.47 0.76 -1.62
N PHE A 360 1.47 -0.09 -1.89
CA PHE A 360 1.33 -1.44 -2.44
C PHE A 360 2.14 -2.44 -1.61
N PRO A 361 1.70 -2.76 -0.38
CA PRO A 361 2.44 -3.60 0.55
C PRO A 361 2.38 -5.09 0.19
N PHE A 362 1.39 -5.48 -0.62
CA PHE A 362 1.23 -6.85 -1.11
C PHE A 362 2.04 -7.07 -2.38
N GLU A 363 2.74 -8.20 -2.44
CA GLU A 363 3.51 -8.65 -3.59
C GLU A 363 2.60 -9.30 -4.65
N ASP A 364 1.53 -8.61 -5.04
CA ASP A 364 0.58 -9.12 -6.03
C ASP A 364 1.06 -8.76 -7.44
N PRO A 365 1.37 -9.74 -8.30
CA PRO A 365 1.78 -9.50 -9.67
C PRO A 365 0.60 -9.04 -10.54
N VAL A 366 0.91 -8.25 -11.56
CA VAL A 366 -0.05 -7.85 -12.58
C VAL A 366 -0.19 -8.96 -13.61
N VAL A 367 -1.42 -9.44 -13.78
CA VAL A 367 -1.78 -10.45 -14.79
C VAL A 367 -2.50 -9.80 -15.96
N VAL A 368 -2.41 -10.43 -17.12
CA VAL A 368 -3.11 -9.99 -18.33
C VAL A 368 -4.03 -11.10 -18.77
N ILE A 369 -5.33 -10.80 -18.86
CA ILE A 369 -6.35 -11.76 -19.26
C ILE A 369 -7.10 -11.27 -20.50
N ARG A 370 -7.65 -12.22 -21.24
CA ARG A 370 -8.61 -11.94 -22.32
C ARG A 370 -10.03 -12.17 -21.81
N VAL A 371 -10.86 -11.15 -21.94
CA VAL A 371 -12.24 -11.12 -21.45
C VAL A 371 -13.18 -10.62 -22.52
N LYS A 372 -14.40 -11.17 -22.57
CA LYS A 372 -15.49 -10.59 -23.35
C LYS A 372 -15.95 -9.28 -22.71
N GLY A 373 -16.51 -8.37 -23.52
CA GLY A 373 -17.11 -7.14 -23.01
C GLY A 373 -18.18 -7.41 -21.94
N GLN A 374 -18.95 -8.48 -22.08
CA GLN A 374 -19.91 -8.94 -21.07
C GLN A 374 -19.25 -9.18 -19.69
N GLN A 375 -18.11 -9.86 -19.65
CA GLN A 375 -17.39 -10.13 -18.41
C GLN A 375 -16.80 -8.85 -17.79
N LEU A 376 -16.35 -7.91 -18.63
CA LEU A 376 -15.90 -6.60 -18.17
C LEU A 376 -17.05 -5.80 -17.53
N LEU A 377 -18.24 -5.85 -18.12
CA LEU A 377 -19.45 -5.24 -17.54
C LEU A 377 -19.79 -5.87 -16.18
N GLU A 378 -19.80 -7.20 -16.09
CA GLU A 378 -20.06 -7.93 -14.84
C GLU A 378 -19.06 -7.58 -13.74
N ALA A 379 -17.77 -7.46 -14.08
CA ALA A 379 -16.75 -7.04 -13.13
C ALA A 379 -16.98 -5.61 -12.62
N LEU A 380 -17.36 -4.68 -13.50
CA LEU A 380 -17.72 -3.31 -13.10
C LEU A 380 -18.98 -3.27 -12.23
N GLN A 381 -20.02 -4.06 -12.58
CA GLN A 381 -21.22 -4.21 -11.77
C GLN A 381 -20.90 -4.70 -10.36
N ASN A 382 -20.08 -5.75 -10.26
CA ASN A 382 -19.62 -6.24 -8.97
C ASN A 382 -18.85 -5.16 -8.20
N GLY A 383 -17.98 -4.42 -8.89
CA GLY A 383 -17.18 -3.35 -8.31
C GLY A 383 -17.99 -2.23 -7.64
N VAL A 384 -19.21 -1.93 -8.13
CA VAL A 384 -20.08 -0.90 -7.54
C VAL A 384 -21.28 -1.47 -6.76
N SER A 385 -21.40 -2.80 -6.68
CA SER A 385 -22.57 -3.49 -6.11
C SER A 385 -22.84 -3.19 -4.63
N LYS A 386 -21.79 -2.93 -3.85
CA LYS A 386 -21.86 -2.63 -2.41
C LYS A 386 -21.82 -1.14 -2.08
N TYR A 387 -21.69 -0.26 -3.07
CA TYR A 387 -21.73 1.18 -2.85
C TYR A 387 -23.03 1.60 -2.11
N PRO A 388 -23.01 2.54 -1.14
CA PRO A 388 -21.91 3.40 -0.72
C PRO A 388 -20.96 2.81 0.34
N ALA A 389 -21.04 1.50 0.65
CA ALA A 389 -20.07 0.89 1.54
C ALA A 389 -18.65 1.03 0.95
N LEU A 390 -17.67 1.37 1.79
CA LEU A 390 -16.27 1.53 1.43
C LEU A 390 -15.57 0.17 1.26
N ASP A 391 -16.17 -0.69 0.44
CA ASP A 391 -15.68 -2.03 0.13
C ASP A 391 -14.46 -1.95 -0.80
N GLY A 392 -13.50 -2.87 -0.60
CA GLY A 392 -12.27 -2.89 -1.37
C GLY A 392 -12.48 -3.06 -2.87
N ARG A 393 -13.62 -3.61 -3.31
CA ARG A 393 -13.90 -3.95 -4.72
C ARG A 393 -14.11 -2.76 -5.66
N PHE A 394 -14.25 -1.53 -5.16
CA PHE A 394 -14.50 -0.36 -6.00
C PHE A 394 -13.40 -0.21 -7.07
N PRO A 395 -13.74 -0.11 -8.37
CA PRO A 395 -12.73 -0.17 -9.42
C PRO A 395 -12.07 1.19 -9.67
N GLN A 396 -10.75 1.17 -9.83
CA GLN A 396 -9.91 2.19 -10.46
C GLN A 396 -9.53 1.67 -11.85
N VAL A 397 -9.56 2.53 -12.88
CA VAL A 397 -9.56 2.06 -14.28
C VAL A 397 -8.63 2.86 -15.18
N SER A 398 -8.17 2.23 -16.27
CA SER A 398 -7.48 2.88 -17.39
C SER A 398 -8.14 2.53 -18.72
N ASN A 399 -8.36 3.56 -19.54
CA ASN A 399 -9.01 3.47 -20.85
C ASN A 399 -10.46 2.92 -20.82
N ILE A 400 -11.08 2.94 -19.64
CA ILE A 400 -12.49 2.63 -19.40
C ILE A 400 -13.12 3.89 -18.82
N ASN A 401 -14.25 4.30 -19.39
CA ASN A 401 -15.13 5.30 -18.78
C ASN A 401 -16.45 4.65 -18.45
N PHE A 402 -16.97 4.80 -17.23
CA PHE A 402 -18.28 4.27 -16.89
C PHE A 402 -19.11 5.21 -16.02
N ILE A 403 -20.42 5.08 -16.16
CA ILE A 403 -21.43 5.79 -15.37
C ILE A 403 -22.17 4.75 -14.53
N PHE A 404 -22.36 4.99 -13.24
CA PHE A 404 -23.16 4.13 -12.37
C PHE A 404 -24.20 4.92 -11.56
N ASP A 405 -25.32 4.28 -11.26
CA ASP A 405 -26.40 4.80 -10.44
C ASP A 405 -26.55 3.92 -9.19
N PRO A 406 -26.19 4.41 -7.99
CA PRO A 406 -26.28 3.62 -6.76
C PRO A 406 -27.72 3.40 -6.29
N SER A 407 -28.71 4.10 -6.86
CA SER A 407 -30.13 3.91 -6.54
C SER A 407 -30.77 2.72 -7.24
N ARG A 408 -30.10 2.15 -8.26
CA ARG A 408 -30.53 0.92 -8.93
C ARG A 408 -30.14 -0.31 -8.10
N ASP A 409 -30.76 -1.44 -8.43
CA ASP A 409 -30.46 -2.75 -7.84
C ASP A 409 -28.96 -3.05 -7.89
N SER A 410 -28.41 -3.69 -6.85
CA SER A 410 -26.97 -3.94 -6.67
C SER A 410 -26.30 -4.67 -7.84
N HIS A 411 -27.07 -5.42 -8.62
CA HIS A 411 -26.60 -6.16 -9.79
C HIS A 411 -26.78 -5.42 -11.12
N ASP A 412 -27.40 -4.23 -11.09
CA ASP A 412 -27.75 -3.44 -12.28
C ASP A 412 -27.50 -1.94 -12.07
N ARG A 413 -26.33 -1.58 -11.56
CA ARG A 413 -25.96 -0.18 -11.26
C ARG A 413 -25.25 0.53 -12.40
N ILE A 414 -24.55 -0.19 -13.26
CA ILE A 414 -23.85 0.38 -14.41
C ILE A 414 -24.89 0.88 -15.44
N VAL A 415 -24.76 2.15 -15.82
CA VAL A 415 -25.63 2.85 -16.78
C VAL A 415 -25.00 2.87 -18.18
N ALA A 416 -23.70 3.13 -18.24
CA ALA A 416 -22.97 3.18 -19.51
C ALA A 416 -21.50 2.81 -19.28
N VAL A 417 -20.91 2.12 -20.25
CA VAL A 417 -19.48 1.81 -20.29
C VAL A 417 -18.93 2.14 -21.67
N GLN A 418 -17.76 2.76 -21.69
CA GLN A 418 -16.96 2.97 -22.89
C GLN A 418 -15.55 2.44 -22.65
N VAL A 419 -14.99 1.80 -23.68
CA VAL A 419 -13.58 1.39 -23.72
C VAL A 419 -12.95 2.09 -24.91
N ASN A 420 -11.83 2.80 -24.68
CA ASN A 420 -11.16 3.59 -25.72
C ASN A 420 -12.11 4.59 -26.42
N GLY A 421 -12.97 5.26 -25.64
CA GLY A 421 -13.94 6.24 -26.13
C GLY A 421 -15.10 5.67 -26.96
N LYS A 422 -15.19 4.35 -27.14
CA LYS A 422 -16.27 3.68 -27.86
C LYS A 422 -17.19 2.95 -26.88
N PRO A 423 -18.51 2.88 -27.13
CA PRO A 423 -19.41 2.03 -26.34
C PRO A 423 -18.88 0.60 -26.22
N LEU A 424 -19.04 0.00 -25.04
CA LEU A 424 -18.63 -1.38 -24.79
C LEU A 424 -19.40 -2.34 -25.70
N ASP A 425 -18.68 -3.05 -26.55
CA ASP A 425 -19.20 -4.20 -27.31
C ASP A 425 -19.10 -5.46 -26.43
N LEU A 426 -20.25 -6.07 -26.11
CA LEU A 426 -20.36 -7.20 -25.18
C LEU A 426 -19.74 -8.49 -25.71
N GLU A 427 -19.73 -8.69 -27.03
CA GLU A 427 -19.22 -9.91 -27.66
C GLU A 427 -17.76 -9.82 -28.06
N ARG A 428 -17.24 -8.59 -28.20
CA ARG A 428 -15.82 -8.35 -28.47
C ARG A 428 -14.95 -8.81 -27.30
N GLU A 429 -13.82 -9.42 -27.63
CA GLU A 429 -12.74 -9.69 -26.67
C GLU A 429 -11.84 -8.46 -26.47
N TYR A 430 -11.47 -8.23 -25.22
CA TYR A 430 -10.54 -7.19 -24.77
C TYR A 430 -9.41 -7.82 -23.97
N THR A 431 -8.22 -7.25 -24.10
CA THR A 431 -7.09 -7.52 -23.22
C THR A 431 -7.17 -6.61 -21.99
N LEU A 432 -7.22 -7.20 -20.80
CA LEU A 432 -7.35 -6.50 -19.53
C LEU A 432 -6.11 -6.79 -18.65
N ALA A 433 -5.38 -5.73 -18.29
CA ALA A 433 -4.37 -5.81 -17.23
C ALA A 433 -5.06 -5.64 -15.86
N THR A 434 -4.86 -6.59 -14.95
CA THR A 434 -5.52 -6.66 -13.65
C THR A 434 -4.62 -7.38 -12.64
N ARG A 435 -5.17 -7.82 -11.50
CA ARG A 435 -4.48 -8.67 -10.51
C ARG A 435 -5.12 -10.04 -10.43
N GLU A 436 -4.31 -11.06 -10.12
CA GLU A 436 -4.75 -12.46 -10.06
C GLU A 436 -5.91 -12.67 -9.06
N TYR A 437 -5.87 -11.99 -7.91
CA TYR A 437 -6.97 -11.99 -6.93
C TYR A 437 -8.33 -11.67 -7.57
N MET A 438 -8.35 -10.76 -8.54
CA MET A 438 -9.58 -10.37 -9.24
C MET A 438 -10.04 -11.40 -10.27
N VAL A 439 -9.11 -12.22 -10.78
CA VAL A 439 -9.39 -13.31 -11.73
C VAL A 439 -10.01 -14.50 -11.00
N LYS A 440 -9.44 -14.89 -9.86
CA LYS A 440 -9.93 -16.01 -9.02
C LYS A 440 -11.35 -15.75 -8.46
N GLY A 441 -11.71 -14.50 -8.19
CA GLY A 441 -13.04 -14.12 -7.69
C GLY A 441 -14.13 -13.95 -8.77
N GLY A 442 -13.80 -14.04 -10.06
CA GLY A 442 -14.68 -13.66 -11.18
C GLY A 442 -15.59 -14.75 -11.76
N GLY A 443 -15.56 -15.98 -11.25
CA GLY A 443 -16.51 -17.06 -11.58
C GLY A 443 -16.52 -17.58 -13.03
N GLY A 444 -15.69 -17.05 -13.94
CA GLY A 444 -15.65 -17.44 -15.36
C GLY A 444 -14.29 -17.97 -15.82
N SER A 445 -14.28 -18.84 -16.83
CA SER A 445 -13.04 -19.22 -17.51
C SER A 445 -12.52 -18.02 -18.32
N THR A 446 -11.33 -17.54 -17.98
CA THR A 446 -10.64 -16.48 -18.72
C THR A 446 -9.34 -17.05 -19.26
N ILE A 447 -8.90 -16.55 -20.43
CA ILE A 447 -7.62 -16.95 -21.00
C ILE A 447 -6.55 -16.02 -20.43
N SER A 448 -5.64 -16.57 -19.63
CA SER A 448 -4.46 -15.85 -19.18
C SER A 448 -3.45 -15.70 -20.32
N ILE A 449 -3.03 -14.46 -20.58
CA ILE A 449 -1.96 -14.08 -21.51
C ILE A 449 -0.65 -13.93 -20.74
N VAL A 450 -0.72 -13.32 -19.55
CA VAL A 450 0.38 -13.21 -18.59
C VAL A 450 -0.17 -13.69 -17.25
N ASP A 451 0.40 -14.78 -16.73
CA ASP A 451 0.03 -15.40 -15.46
C ASP A 451 0.76 -14.77 -14.27
N GLU A 452 0.45 -15.27 -13.08
CA GLU A 452 1.01 -14.83 -11.80
C GLU A 452 2.55 -14.97 -11.75
N GLU A 453 3.11 -16.02 -12.37
CA GLU A 453 4.55 -16.29 -12.35
C GLU A 453 5.35 -15.34 -13.25
N ASN A 454 4.73 -14.89 -14.35
CA ASN A 454 5.36 -14.00 -15.33
C ASN A 454 4.99 -12.52 -15.15
N GLY A 455 4.04 -12.23 -14.25
CA GLY A 455 3.55 -10.90 -13.98
C GLY A 455 4.53 -10.04 -13.17
N ILE A 456 4.75 -8.79 -13.57
CA ILE A 456 5.52 -7.83 -12.78
C ILE A 456 4.70 -7.28 -11.62
N LEU A 457 5.35 -7.05 -10.47
CA LEU A 457 4.73 -6.40 -9.31
C LEU A 457 4.38 -4.93 -9.60
N VAL A 458 3.27 -4.45 -9.06
CA VAL A 458 2.86 -3.03 -9.15
C VAL A 458 3.94 -2.09 -8.60
N SER A 459 4.58 -2.47 -7.49
CA SER A 459 5.68 -1.72 -6.89
C SER A 459 6.90 -1.62 -7.82
N MET A 460 7.19 -2.68 -8.58
CA MET A 460 8.26 -2.69 -9.58
C MET A 460 7.92 -1.83 -10.80
N LEU A 461 6.66 -1.84 -11.26
CA LEU A 461 6.18 -0.95 -12.33
C LEU A 461 6.39 0.52 -11.99
N LEU A 462 5.99 0.92 -10.78
CA LEU A 462 6.19 2.28 -10.28
C LEU A 462 7.66 2.65 -10.22
N ARG A 463 8.49 1.77 -9.65
CA ARG A 463 9.93 1.97 -9.58
C ARG A 463 10.56 2.12 -10.96
N GLN A 464 10.21 1.26 -11.91
CA GLN A 464 10.72 1.31 -13.28
C GLN A 464 10.28 2.59 -14.00
N HIS A 465 9.03 3.02 -13.82
CA HIS A 465 8.53 4.27 -14.38
C HIS A 465 9.34 5.48 -13.91
N PHE A 466 9.55 5.61 -12.60
CA PHE A 466 10.31 6.74 -12.07
C PHE A 466 11.80 6.67 -12.42
N LEU A 467 12.43 5.48 -12.40
CA LEU A 467 13.82 5.29 -12.86
C LEU A 467 13.98 5.68 -14.33
N SER A 468 13.04 5.27 -15.18
CA SER A 468 13.03 5.62 -16.60
C SER A 468 12.84 7.12 -16.79
N SER A 469 11.92 7.74 -16.05
CA SER A 469 11.66 9.18 -16.10
C SER A 469 12.87 10.00 -15.65
N MET A 470 13.59 9.58 -14.60
CA MET A 470 14.84 10.21 -14.19
C MET A 470 15.94 10.05 -15.25
N THR A 471 16.02 8.89 -15.89
CA THR A 471 16.99 8.62 -16.96
C THR A 471 16.73 9.51 -18.17
N VAL A 472 15.48 9.59 -18.64
CA VAL A 472 15.05 10.51 -19.71
C VAL A 472 15.27 11.96 -19.30
N GLY A 473 15.04 12.32 -18.04
CA GLY A 473 15.36 13.64 -17.49
C GLY A 473 16.84 14.00 -17.58
N ARG A 474 17.75 13.05 -17.31
CA ARG A 474 19.20 13.24 -17.53
C ARG A 474 19.53 13.43 -19.01
N TRP A 475 18.79 12.76 -19.90
CA TRP A 475 18.96 12.94 -21.35
C TRP A 475 18.45 14.30 -21.85
N LYS A 476 17.55 14.96 -21.12
CA LYS A 476 17.20 16.36 -21.39
C LYS A 476 18.39 17.31 -21.23
N HIS A 477 19.41 16.89 -20.47
CA HIS A 477 20.68 17.58 -20.28
C HIS A 477 21.84 16.86 -20.98
N TRP A 478 21.58 16.19 -22.12
CA TRP A 478 22.57 15.45 -22.91
C TRP A 478 23.78 16.33 -23.28
N GLY A 479 24.85 16.22 -22.49
CA GLY A 479 26.13 16.87 -22.71
C GLY A 479 27.16 15.93 -23.34
N ALA A 480 28.34 16.47 -23.63
CA ALA A 480 29.44 15.73 -24.26
C ALA A 480 29.81 14.44 -23.51
N ALA A 481 29.77 14.43 -22.17
CA ALA A 481 30.12 13.28 -21.35
C ALA A 481 29.15 12.09 -21.52
N LEU A 482 27.84 12.35 -21.55
CA LEU A 482 26.81 11.32 -21.79
C LEU A 482 26.86 10.81 -23.23
N GLY A 483 27.14 11.71 -24.19
CA GLY A 483 27.41 11.33 -25.58
C GLY A 483 28.63 10.42 -25.71
N HIS A 484 29.71 10.71 -24.99
CA HIS A 484 30.93 9.91 -25.01
C HIS A 484 30.72 8.53 -24.37
N HIS A 485 30.03 8.46 -23.22
CA HIS A 485 29.72 7.21 -22.54
C HIS A 485 28.90 6.27 -23.43
N TRP A 486 27.77 6.74 -23.98
CA TRP A 486 26.92 5.92 -24.83
C TRP A 486 27.55 5.64 -26.21
N GLY A 487 28.40 6.54 -26.71
CA GLY A 487 29.24 6.29 -27.89
C GLY A 487 30.21 5.13 -27.65
N THR A 488 30.88 5.11 -26.51
CA THR A 488 31.77 4.00 -26.11
C THR A 488 31.01 2.69 -25.93
N VAL A 489 29.84 2.70 -25.28
CA VAL A 489 28.98 1.51 -25.12
C VAL A 489 28.53 0.97 -26.49
N GLN A 490 28.12 1.86 -27.40
CA GLN A 490 27.73 1.48 -28.76
C GLN A 490 28.91 0.88 -29.54
N GLU A 491 30.10 1.45 -29.39
CA GLU A 491 31.31 0.96 -30.06
C GLU A 491 31.76 -0.41 -29.50
N GLN A 492 31.63 -0.63 -28.19
CA GLN A 492 31.88 -1.93 -27.57
C GLN A 492 30.88 -3.00 -28.04
N LEU A 493 29.59 -2.65 -28.17
CA LEU A 493 28.56 -3.55 -28.71
C LEU A 493 28.82 -3.88 -30.19
N ARG A 494 29.33 -2.93 -30.99
CA ARG A 494 29.76 -3.21 -32.37
C ARG A 494 30.96 -4.16 -32.43
N ARG A 495 31.93 -4.01 -31.52
CA ARG A 495 33.12 -4.87 -31.43
C ARG A 495 32.81 -6.31 -30.98
N THR A 496 31.73 -6.51 -30.24
CA THR A 496 31.30 -7.84 -29.74
C THR A 496 30.30 -8.55 -30.68
N GLY A 497 30.00 -7.94 -31.83
CA GLY A 497 28.98 -8.37 -32.79
C GLY A 497 29.38 -9.48 -33.76
N SER A 498 30.26 -10.40 -33.39
CA SER A 498 30.37 -11.68 -34.09
C SER A 498 29.96 -12.81 -33.16
N VAL A 499 28.85 -13.46 -33.47
CA VAL A 499 28.50 -14.78 -32.92
C VAL A 499 29.67 -15.71 -33.27
N VAL A 500 30.50 -16.03 -32.29
CA VAL A 500 31.54 -17.05 -32.43
C VAL A 500 30.83 -18.39 -32.29
N GLU A 501 30.76 -19.17 -33.38
CA GLU A 501 30.40 -20.58 -33.28
C GLU A 501 31.41 -21.26 -32.36
N ARG A 502 30.89 -22.03 -31.41
CA ARG A 502 31.67 -22.68 -30.36
C ARG A 502 32.58 -23.74 -31.02
N THR A 503 33.83 -23.39 -31.29
CA THR A 503 34.85 -24.37 -31.68
C THR A 503 35.26 -25.15 -30.44
N ASP A 504 34.91 -26.43 -30.41
CA ASP A 504 35.40 -27.41 -29.46
C ASP A 504 36.93 -27.37 -29.39
N THR A 505 37.47 -26.92 -28.25
CA THR A 505 38.81 -27.32 -27.83
C THR A 505 38.84 -27.46 -26.32
N SER A 506 39.00 -28.72 -25.89
CA SER A 506 39.61 -29.07 -24.61
C SER A 506 40.90 -28.28 -24.41
N HIS A 507 41.16 -27.75 -23.21
CA HIS A 507 42.47 -27.70 -22.54
C HIS A 507 42.33 -26.90 -21.21
N THR A 508 42.26 -27.62 -20.08
CA THR A 508 43.32 -27.76 -19.08
C THR A 508 43.72 -26.48 -18.34
N PHE A 509 43.30 -26.42 -17.08
CA PHE A 509 43.83 -25.56 -16.02
C PHE A 509 45.37 -25.56 -16.01
N ARG A 510 45.96 -24.36 -15.97
CA ARG A 510 47.29 -24.16 -15.38
C ARG A 510 47.32 -22.89 -14.53
N ARG A 511 47.92 -23.06 -13.36
CA ARG A 511 48.12 -22.12 -12.27
C ARG A 511 49.57 -21.60 -12.33
N ASP A 512 49.83 -20.54 -11.55
CA ASP A 512 51.13 -20.04 -11.08
C ASP A 512 51.84 -19.01 -12.01
N SER A 513 52.53 -17.96 -11.58
CA SER A 513 52.88 -17.39 -10.25
C SER A 513 53.79 -16.15 -10.46
N ASN A 514 53.87 -15.26 -9.45
CA ASN A 514 54.97 -14.31 -9.14
C ASN A 514 55.20 -13.13 -10.12
N ASP A 515 55.69 -11.93 -9.74
CA ASP A 515 56.35 -11.44 -8.52
C ASP A 515 56.31 -9.89 -8.49
N ALA A 516 56.71 -9.35 -7.35
CA ALA A 516 56.78 -7.97 -6.93
C ALA A 516 57.69 -7.01 -7.73
N SER A 517 57.44 -5.71 -7.62
CA SER A 517 58.37 -4.78 -6.95
C SER A 517 57.81 -3.36 -6.82
N ALA A 518 58.00 -2.79 -5.63
CA ALA A 518 57.66 -1.44 -5.25
C ALA A 518 58.68 -0.41 -5.78
N ARG A 519 58.23 0.85 -5.96
CA ARG A 519 59.06 2.05 -5.69
C ARG A 519 58.21 3.30 -5.44
N ARG A 520 58.51 3.94 -4.30
CA ARG A 520 58.05 5.25 -3.80
C ARG A 520 58.76 6.40 -4.52
N THR A 521 58.11 7.57 -4.61
CA THR A 521 58.62 8.96 -4.33
C THR A 521 57.55 9.96 -4.78
N SER A 522 56.86 10.69 -3.89
CA SER A 522 57.20 11.97 -3.22
C SER A 522 56.58 13.21 -3.88
N VAL A 523 55.55 13.74 -3.22
CA VAL A 523 55.09 15.12 -3.02
C VAL A 523 55.83 16.25 -3.77
N ASP A 524 55.07 17.13 -4.45
CA ASP A 524 55.22 18.57 -4.21
C ASP A 524 53.95 19.39 -4.46
N VAL A 525 53.77 20.41 -3.60
CA VAL A 525 52.65 21.35 -3.52
C VAL A 525 53.11 22.69 -4.07
N SER A 526 52.32 23.35 -4.91
CA SER A 526 52.40 24.81 -4.98
C SER A 526 51.08 25.50 -5.34
N SER A 527 50.88 26.59 -4.61
CA SER A 527 49.72 27.46 -4.49
C SER A 527 49.68 28.59 -5.54
N GLY A 528 48.49 29.08 -5.89
CA GLY A 528 48.31 30.35 -6.59
C GLY A 528 46.89 30.92 -6.47
N ARG A 529 46.78 32.20 -6.07
CA ARG A 529 45.60 32.92 -5.52
C ARG A 529 44.75 33.68 -6.55
N ARG A 530 43.42 33.69 -6.29
CA ARG A 530 42.41 34.81 -6.28
C ARG A 530 42.27 35.81 -7.44
N LYS A 531 41.00 36.04 -7.86
CA LYS A 531 40.14 37.26 -7.69
C LYS A 531 38.86 37.10 -8.54
N SER A 532 37.65 36.96 -7.97
CA SER A 532 36.65 37.96 -7.50
C SER A 532 36.09 38.93 -8.56
N SER A 533 34.79 38.81 -8.88
CA SER A 533 33.83 39.92 -8.88
C SER A 533 32.39 39.38 -8.83
N ALA A 534 31.62 39.87 -7.86
CA ALA A 534 30.22 39.55 -7.65
C ALA A 534 29.32 40.49 -8.46
N VAL A 535 28.19 39.97 -8.98
CA VAL A 535 26.99 40.73 -9.29
C VAL A 535 25.81 39.94 -8.70
N TRP A 536 24.99 40.65 -7.91
CA TRP A 536 23.83 40.12 -7.22
C TRP A 536 22.64 40.05 -8.18
N ASP A 537 22.10 38.84 -8.38
CA ASP A 537 20.71 38.66 -8.80
C ASP A 537 20.11 37.44 -8.09
N ARG A 538 18.82 37.55 -7.74
CA ARG A 538 18.04 36.70 -6.82
C ARG A 538 18.16 35.20 -7.13
N PRO A 539 18.27 34.30 -6.14
CA PRO A 539 18.42 32.88 -6.43
C PRO A 539 17.10 32.29 -6.93
N PRO A 540 17.11 31.52 -8.04
CA PRO A 540 16.03 30.59 -8.33
C PRO A 540 16.01 29.49 -7.26
N ILE A 541 14.83 28.90 -7.05
CA ILE A 541 14.61 27.75 -6.16
C ILE A 541 15.70 26.70 -6.46
N ARG A 542 16.58 26.46 -5.48
CA ARG A 542 17.59 25.40 -5.56
C ARG A 542 16.86 24.06 -5.58
N ILE A 543 16.81 23.43 -6.74
CA ILE A 543 16.73 21.98 -6.83
C ILE A 543 17.96 21.47 -6.07
N VAL A 544 17.74 20.79 -4.96
CA VAL A 544 18.82 20.09 -4.26
C VAL A 544 19.25 18.97 -5.20
N GLU A 545 20.40 19.14 -5.85
CA GLU A 545 21.04 18.08 -6.63
C GLU A 545 21.28 16.89 -5.70
N PRO A 546 20.84 15.67 -6.06
CA PRO A 546 21.21 14.49 -5.32
C PRO A 546 22.73 14.35 -5.36
N ALA A 547 23.35 14.31 -4.19
CA ALA A 547 24.76 14.01 -4.02
C ALA A 547 25.18 12.81 -4.87
N GLU A 548 26.37 12.91 -5.45
CA GLU A 548 27.03 11.94 -6.29
C GLU A 548 26.82 10.50 -5.78
N ILE A 549 26.05 9.71 -6.55
CA ILE A 549 26.05 8.26 -6.42
C ILE A 549 27.32 7.79 -7.11
N GLY A 550 28.39 7.63 -6.33
CA GLY A 550 29.66 7.11 -6.79
C GLY A 550 29.51 5.70 -7.35
N LEU A 551 29.71 5.57 -8.65
CA LEU A 551 30.19 4.34 -9.29
C LEU A 551 31.59 4.67 -9.80
N SER A 552 32.60 4.36 -8.98
CA SER A 552 34.00 4.50 -9.34
C SER A 552 34.51 3.19 -9.94
N GLU A 553 34.91 3.21 -11.20
CA GLU A 553 36.09 2.49 -11.70
C GLU A 553 36.82 3.42 -12.67
N SER A 554 38.09 3.69 -12.37
CA SER A 554 39.11 4.47 -13.10
C SER A 554 39.50 3.78 -14.42
N GLU A 555 40.13 4.38 -15.45
CA GLU A 555 41.41 5.12 -15.51
C GLU A 555 41.53 6.00 -16.80
N ASP A 556 42.30 7.09 -16.67
CA ASP A 556 43.14 7.93 -17.57
C ASP A 556 43.38 7.55 -19.09
N GLU A 557 43.80 8.38 -20.08
CA GLU A 557 44.59 9.63 -20.21
C GLU A 557 44.29 10.45 -21.53
N SER A 558 44.58 11.77 -21.49
CA SER A 558 45.18 12.73 -22.49
C SER A 558 44.56 12.98 -23.90
N GLU A 559 44.10 14.20 -24.25
CA GLU A 559 44.77 15.43 -24.81
C GLU A 559 44.88 15.40 -26.38
N VAL A 560 44.35 16.33 -27.22
CA VAL A 560 44.91 17.65 -27.64
C VAL A 560 44.02 18.34 -28.75
N THR A 561 43.79 19.66 -28.58
CA THR A 561 43.46 20.84 -29.47
C THR A 561 42.65 20.86 -30.80
N ALA A 562 41.88 21.97 -30.97
CA ALA A 562 41.05 22.50 -32.09
C ALA A 562 41.85 23.06 -33.32
N PRO A 563 41.29 23.70 -34.41
CA PRO A 563 39.90 24.11 -34.74
C PRO A 563 39.40 23.90 -36.21
N VAL A 564 38.17 24.40 -36.45
CA VAL A 564 37.21 24.33 -37.59
C VAL A 564 37.70 24.77 -38.99
N LEU A 565 37.30 24.03 -40.06
CA LEU A 565 36.78 24.56 -41.37
C LEU A 565 36.32 23.44 -42.36
N ALA A 566 35.20 23.71 -43.06
CA ALA A 566 34.56 23.01 -44.20
C ALA A 566 34.22 21.50 -44.06
N ARG A 567 32.93 21.17 -43.88
CA ARG A 567 32.46 19.79 -43.67
C ARG A 567 32.36 19.01 -45.00
N GLU A 568 33.41 18.24 -45.30
CA GLU A 568 33.26 17.02 -46.10
C GLU A 568 32.40 16.03 -45.30
N LEU A 569 31.40 15.40 -45.95
CA LEU A 569 30.57 14.38 -45.31
C LEU A 569 31.48 13.26 -44.81
N SER A 570 31.29 12.82 -43.57
CA SER A 570 32.10 11.72 -43.03
C SER A 570 31.89 10.45 -43.87
N PRO A 571 32.87 9.53 -43.93
CA PRO A 571 32.69 8.24 -44.58
C PRO A 571 31.41 7.52 -44.13
N GLU A 572 31.05 7.65 -42.85
CA GLU A 572 29.81 7.09 -42.28
C GLU A 572 28.55 7.78 -42.82
N GLU A 573 28.56 9.09 -43.00
CA GLU A 573 27.45 9.84 -43.61
C GLU A 573 27.29 9.48 -45.10
N HIS A 574 28.41 9.28 -45.80
CA HIS A 574 28.41 8.81 -47.18
C HIS A 574 27.88 7.36 -47.28
N GLU A 575 28.29 6.47 -46.38
CA GLU A 575 27.78 5.10 -46.27
C GLU A 575 26.29 5.06 -45.97
N LEU A 576 25.78 5.91 -45.07
CA LEU A 576 24.35 6.04 -44.78
C LEU A 576 23.54 6.50 -46.00
N VAL A 577 24.08 7.43 -46.79
CA VAL A 577 23.43 7.87 -48.03
C VAL A 577 23.42 6.76 -49.07
N VAL A 578 24.52 6.00 -49.19
CA VAL A 578 24.61 4.85 -50.10
C VAL A 578 23.68 3.71 -49.66
N ALA A 579 23.64 3.38 -48.37
CA ALA A 579 22.74 2.38 -47.80
C ALA A 579 21.27 2.74 -48.02
N ARG A 580 20.88 4.00 -47.80
CA ARG A 580 19.52 4.48 -48.09
C ARG A 580 19.16 4.39 -49.57
N LYS A 581 20.11 4.66 -50.48
CA LYS A 581 19.91 4.50 -51.93
C LYS A 581 19.79 3.03 -52.33
N ALA A 582 20.64 2.17 -51.77
CA ALA A 582 20.62 0.72 -51.98
C ALA A 582 19.29 0.12 -51.51
N MET A 583 18.80 0.52 -50.33
CA MET A 583 17.57 0.00 -49.76
C MET A 583 16.33 0.40 -50.56
N ARG A 584 16.27 1.64 -51.06
CA ARG A 584 15.20 2.08 -51.97
C ARG A 584 15.22 1.32 -53.29
N LYS A 585 16.40 1.02 -53.82
CA LYS A 585 16.56 0.23 -55.05
C LYS A 585 16.10 -1.21 -54.82
N TRP A 586 16.45 -1.81 -53.67
CA TRP A 586 16.03 -3.14 -53.28
C TRP A 586 14.50 -3.24 -53.11
N TRP A 587 13.86 -2.30 -52.40
CA TRP A 587 12.39 -2.26 -52.26
C TRP A 587 11.66 -2.23 -53.60
N ARG A 588 12.16 -1.44 -54.54
CA ARG A 588 11.60 -1.36 -55.90
C ARG A 588 11.77 -2.67 -56.68
N LEU A 589 12.90 -3.35 -56.53
CA LEU A 589 13.15 -4.64 -57.19
C LEU A 589 12.37 -5.80 -56.56
N ALA A 590 12.10 -5.72 -55.26
CA ALA A 590 11.31 -6.70 -54.51
C ALA A 590 9.79 -6.50 -54.63
N GLY A 591 9.31 -5.52 -55.43
CA GLY A 591 7.89 -5.23 -55.59
C GLY A 591 7.22 -4.61 -54.35
N LEU A 592 8.00 -4.16 -53.37
CA LEU A 592 7.50 -3.59 -52.12
C LEU A 592 7.17 -2.10 -52.34
N SER A 593 5.89 -1.74 -52.34
CA SER A 593 5.48 -0.34 -52.41
C SER A 593 5.76 0.37 -51.07
N LYS A 594 6.02 1.69 -51.11
CA LYS A 594 6.32 2.55 -49.96
C LYS A 594 5.37 2.38 -48.75
N ARG A 595 4.17 1.83 -48.95
CA ARG A 595 3.15 1.61 -47.91
C ARG A 595 3.39 0.41 -47.00
N HIS A 596 4.20 -0.57 -47.39
CA HIS A 596 4.33 -1.82 -46.61
C HIS A 596 5.46 -1.84 -45.58
N ALA A 597 6.30 -0.80 -45.55
CA ALA A 597 7.39 -0.66 -44.57
C ALA A 597 7.18 0.52 -43.60
N MET A 598 6.08 1.26 -43.74
CA MET A 598 5.75 2.44 -42.93
C MET A 598 4.26 2.40 -42.60
N GLY A 599 3.87 1.53 -41.66
CA GLY A 599 2.55 1.54 -41.04
C GLY A 599 2.37 2.70 -40.06
N TYR A 600 2.88 3.89 -40.38
CA TYR A 600 3.01 5.01 -39.45
C TYR A 600 2.89 6.34 -40.18
N GLU A 601 1.71 6.66 -40.70
CA GLU A 601 1.32 8.06 -40.94
C GLU A 601 -0.18 8.23 -40.73
N THR A 602 -0.57 8.47 -39.47
CA THR A 602 -1.58 9.48 -39.13
C THR A 602 -1.19 10.13 -37.80
N GLY A 603 -0.53 11.28 -37.86
CA GLY A 603 -0.55 12.34 -36.83
C GLY A 603 -0.05 12.08 -35.40
N GLU A 604 0.23 10.85 -34.98
CA GLU A 604 0.74 10.57 -33.64
C GLU A 604 2.28 10.53 -33.67
N GLU A 605 2.90 11.38 -32.85
CA GLU A 605 4.33 11.36 -32.58
C GLU A 605 4.81 9.93 -32.30
N LEU A 606 6.05 9.61 -32.73
CA LEU A 606 6.78 8.39 -32.40
C LEU A 606 6.87 8.21 -30.87
N GLY A 607 5.82 7.68 -30.26
CA GLY A 607 5.78 7.34 -28.85
C GLY A 607 6.59 6.08 -28.64
N VAL A 608 7.85 6.24 -28.25
CA VAL A 608 8.67 5.11 -27.82
C VAL A 608 7.98 4.46 -26.61
N GLY A 609 7.53 3.21 -26.75
CA GLY A 609 6.61 2.57 -25.81
C GLY A 609 7.16 2.33 -24.40
N TRP A 610 8.46 2.50 -24.18
CA TRP A 610 9.07 2.14 -22.90
C TRP A 610 8.97 3.23 -21.82
N THR A 611 8.46 4.44 -22.10
CA THR A 611 8.00 5.37 -21.05
C THR A 611 7.09 6.47 -21.61
N ARG A 612 5.79 6.21 -21.76
CA ARG A 612 4.84 7.33 -21.91
C ARG A 612 4.81 8.11 -20.60
N GLY A 613 4.98 9.44 -20.67
CA GLY A 613 4.77 10.29 -19.51
C GLY A 613 3.31 10.20 -19.09
N ILE A 614 3.04 9.80 -17.84
CA ILE A 614 1.68 9.68 -17.31
C ILE A 614 1.48 10.85 -16.36
N CYS A 615 0.41 11.60 -16.55
CA CYS A 615 0.02 12.67 -15.64
C CYS A 615 -1.00 12.11 -14.64
N PRO A 616 -0.66 12.02 -13.34
CA PRO A 616 -1.57 11.49 -12.32
C PRO A 616 -2.66 12.51 -12.00
N LYS A 617 -3.77 12.49 -12.74
CA LYS A 617 -4.94 13.37 -12.54
C LYS A 617 -6.25 12.58 -12.55
N VAL A 618 -7.28 13.15 -11.92
CA VAL A 618 -8.66 12.69 -12.08
C VAL A 618 -9.16 13.19 -13.44
N GLU A 619 -9.69 12.29 -14.27
CA GLU A 619 -10.13 12.60 -15.64
C GLU A 619 -11.65 12.45 -15.82
N GLY A 620 -12.36 12.00 -14.78
CA GLY A 620 -13.79 11.72 -14.87
C GLY A 620 -14.08 10.44 -15.64
N ARG A 621 -13.17 9.45 -15.52
CA ARG A 621 -13.35 8.07 -15.99
C ARG A 621 -14.52 7.41 -15.27
N ILE A 622 -14.76 7.77 -14.01
CA ILE A 622 -15.85 7.22 -13.20
C ILE A 622 -16.84 8.31 -12.86
N LYS A 623 -18.10 8.15 -13.26
CA LYS A 623 -19.17 9.12 -12.98
C LYS A 623 -20.32 8.46 -12.24
N MET A 624 -20.79 9.13 -11.21
CA MET A 624 -21.99 8.74 -10.48
C MET A 624 -23.16 9.59 -10.95
N VAL A 625 -24.33 8.97 -11.15
CA VAL A 625 -25.57 9.72 -11.37
C VAL A 625 -25.93 10.44 -10.07
N LEU A 626 -25.70 11.75 -10.03
CA LEU A 626 -26.15 12.60 -8.94
C LEU A 626 -27.61 12.99 -9.21
N ARG A 627 -28.56 12.54 -8.37
CA ARG A 627 -29.87 13.19 -8.34
C ARG A 627 -29.71 14.53 -7.63
N VAL A 628 -30.05 15.61 -8.32
CA VAL A 628 -30.38 16.87 -7.66
C VAL A 628 -31.65 16.57 -6.86
N LEU A 629 -31.53 16.51 -5.53
CA LEU A 629 -32.68 16.50 -4.64
C LEU A 629 -33.31 17.88 -4.59
#